data_AF-A0A811YYW4-F1
#
_entry.id   AF-A0A811YYW4-F1
#
_cell.length_a   1.000
_cell.length_b   1.000
_cell.length_c   1.000
_cell.angle_alpha   90.00
_cell.angle_beta   90.00
_cell.angle_gamma   90.00
#
_symmetry.space_group_name_H-M   'P 1'
#
loop_
_entity.id
_entity.type
_entity.pdbx_description
1 polymer ?
#
loop_
_entity_poly.entity_id
_entity_poly.type
_entity_poly.pdbx_seq_one_letter_code
_entity_poly.pdbx_strand_id
1 'polypeptide(L)' 'MLAQFIDRPVGFVGRLEKTHPGGKMFILSDGEGKKMELLSDRPSHLGLYNEAVKITRKFPQFCPLWVVQ' A
#
# COMPACT_ATOMS: atom_id res chain seq x y z
N MET A 1 4.73 16.01 -3.84
CA MET A 1 3.36 15.53 -4.15
C MET A 1 2.62 15.15 -2.86
N LEU A 2 3.09 14.20 -2.04
CA LEU A 2 2.41 13.80 -0.79
C LEU A 2 2.09 14.94 0.19
N ALA A 3 2.97 15.94 0.32
CA ALA A 3 2.74 17.10 1.21
C ALA A 3 1.49 17.92 0.87
N GLN A 4 0.97 17.82 -0.35
CA GLN A 4 -0.26 18.50 -0.76
C GLN A 4 -1.53 17.78 -0.28
N PHE A 5 -1.41 16.55 0.21
CA PHE A 5 -2.51 15.70 0.64
C PHE A 5 -2.49 15.42 2.15
N ILE A 6 -1.80 16.26 2.93
CA ILE A 6 -1.81 16.18 4.40
C ILE A 6 -3.26 16.26 4.89
N ASP A 7 -3.60 15.40 5.86
CA ASP A 7 -4.94 15.22 6.45
C ASP A 7 -6.06 14.82 5.47
N ARG A 8 -5.72 14.32 4.28
CA ARG A 8 -6.68 13.79 3.31
C ARG A 8 -6.50 12.29 3.13
N PRO A 9 -7.59 11.51 3.01
CA PRO A 9 -7.48 10.11 2.65
C PRO A 9 -6.93 9.98 1.22
N VAL A 10 -5.93 9.12 1.03
CA VAL A 10 -5.30 8.88 -0.27
C VAL A 10 -5.11 7.38 -0.51
N GLY A 11 -5.31 6.94 -1.74
CA GLY A 11 -4.84 5.64 -2.21
C GLY A 11 -3.42 5.78 -2.74
N PHE A 12 -2.47 5.02 -2.18
CA PHE A 12 -1.08 5.02 -2.63
C PHE A 12 -0.71 3.63 -3.13
N VAL A 13 -0.19 3.57 -4.36
CA VAL A 13 0.33 2.34 -4.97
C VAL A 13 1.82 2.52 -5.21
N GLY A 14 2.61 1.65 -4.60
CA GLY A 14 4.07 1.68 -4.71
C GLY A 14 4.68 0.31 -4.52
N ARG A 15 5.96 0.17 -4.89
CA ARG A 15 6.74 -1.03 -4.65
C ARG A 15 7.21 -1.04 -3.20
N LEU A 16 7.07 -2.18 -2.53
CA LEU A 16 7.63 -2.37 -1.20
C LEU A 16 9.15 -2.52 -1.28
N GLU A 17 9.87 -1.60 -0.65
CA GLU A 17 11.33 -1.57 -0.59
C GLU A 17 11.85 -2.23 0.68
N LYS A 18 11.25 -1.91 1.84
CA LYS A 18 11.72 -2.38 3.14
C LYS A 18 10.60 -2.51 4.15
N THR A 19 10.75 -3.47 5.05
CA THR A 19 9.89 -3.68 6.22
C THR A 19 10.74 -3.54 7.49
N HIS A 20 10.32 -2.71 8.44
CA HIS A 20 10.99 -2.63 9.74
C HIS A 20 10.69 -3.85 10.61
N PRO A 21 11.60 -4.27 11.52
CA PRO A 21 11.46 -5.49 12.33
C PRO A 21 10.22 -5.60 13.24
N GLY A 22 9.39 -4.55 13.34
CA GLY A 22 8.12 -4.58 14.07
C GLY A 22 6.87 -4.76 13.21
N GLY A 23 6.99 -4.84 11.88
CA GLY A 23 5.83 -4.94 10.97
C GLY A 23 4.89 -3.73 11.02
N LYS A 24 5.35 -2.62 11.60
CA LYS A 24 4.59 -1.38 11.78
C LYS A 24 5.03 -0.27 10.83
N MET A 25 6.21 -0.38 10.24
CA MET A 25 6.75 0.62 9.33
C MET A 25 7.25 -0.02 8.05
N PHE A 26 6.82 0.55 6.93
CA PHE A 26 7.09 0.09 5.58
C PHE A 26 7.65 1.23 4.76
N ILE A 27 8.64 0.93 3.93
CA ILE A 27 9.16 1.89 2.95
C ILE A 27 8.64 1.47 1.59
N LEU A 28 7.90 2.35 0.95
CA LEU A 28 7.38 2.18 -0.40
C LEU A 28 8.12 3.13 -1.36
N SER A 29 8.27 2.73 -2.62
CA SER A 29 8.70 3.61 -3.70
C SER A 29 7.58 3.80 -4.72
N ASP A 30 7.40 5.02 -5.21
CA ASP A 30 6.48 5.29 -6.33
C ASP A 30 7.12 4.93 -7.69
N GLY A 31 6.40 5.20 -8.78
CA GLY A 31 6.88 4.93 -10.14
C GLY A 31 8.08 5.78 -10.58
N GLU A 32 8.38 6.87 -9.87
CA GLU A 32 9.54 7.74 -10.10
C GLU A 32 10.73 7.35 -9.19
N GLY A 33 10.57 6.32 -8.37
CA GLY A 33 11.57 5.85 -7.42
C GLY A 33 11.63 6.67 -6.12
N LYS A 34 10.70 7.59 -5.91
CA LYS A 34 10.64 8.39 -4.68
C LYS A 34 10.07 7.55 -3.55
N LYS A 35 10.75 7.61 -2.40
CA LYS A 35 10.43 6.79 -1.22
C LYS A 35 9.45 7.48 -0.29
N MET A 36 8.58 6.68 0.32
CA MET A 36 7.63 7.07 1.36
C MET A 36 7.70 6.07 2.52
N GLU A 37 7.62 6.58 3.75
CA GLU A 37 7.49 5.78 4.96
C GLU A 37 6.00 5.70 5.35
N LEU A 38 5.48 4.49 5.40
CA LEU A 38 4.12 4.19 5.86
C LEU A 38 4.20 3.61 7.27
N LEU A 39 3.64 4.34 8.24
CA LEU A 39 3.49 3.89 9.61
C LEU A 39 2.08 3.34 9.83
N SER A 40 1.98 2.19 10.50
CA SER A 40 0.74 1.56 10.92
C SER A 40 0.73 1.39 12.44
N ASP A 41 -0.42 1.64 13.06
CA ASP A 41 -0.61 1.47 14.50
C ASP A 41 -0.51 0.00 14.94
N ARG A 42 -0.86 -0.91 14.03
CA ARG A 42 -0.93 -2.34 14.24
C ARG A 42 0.13 -3.08 13.43
N PRO A 43 0.64 -4.22 13.94
CA PRO A 43 1.53 -5.07 13.17
C PRO A 43 0.77 -5.56 11.95
N SER A 44 1.22 -5.14 10.76
CA SER A 44 0.55 -5.47 9.52
C SER A 44 1.03 -6.83 9.04
N HIS A 45 0.09 -7.70 8.67
CA HIS A 45 0.38 -8.95 7.99
C HIS A 45 0.61 -8.65 6.49
N LEU A 46 1.57 -7.79 6.16
CA LEU A 46 1.77 -7.36 4.77
C LEU A 46 2.05 -8.53 3.81
N GLY A 47 2.58 -9.65 4.33
CA GLY A 47 2.64 -10.92 3.62
C GLY A 47 1.26 -11.41 3.12
N LEU A 48 0.22 -11.29 3.94
CA LEU A 48 -1.17 -11.58 3.57
C LEU A 48 -1.73 -10.54 2.59
N TYR A 49 -1.33 -9.27 2.67
CA TYR A 49 -1.78 -8.25 1.71
C TYR A 49 -1.34 -8.59 0.29
N ASN A 50 -0.11 -9.04 0.09
CA ASN A 50 0.39 -9.41 -1.23
C ASN A 50 -0.38 -10.63 -1.80
N GLU A 51 -0.72 -11.60 -0.95
CA GLU A 51 -1.58 -12.73 -1.33
C GLU A 51 -3.03 -12.28 -1.62
N ALA A 52 -3.58 -11.36 -0.81
CA ALA A 52 -4.89 -10.78 -1.04
C ALA A 52 -4.96 -10.01 -2.37
N VAL A 53 -3.90 -9.27 -2.74
CA VAL A 53 -3.81 -8.60 -4.05
C VAL A 53 -3.76 -9.61 -5.20
N LYS A 54 -3.00 -10.71 -5.07
CA LYS A 54 -2.96 -11.78 -6.07
C LYS A 54 -4.34 -12.43 -6.24
N ILE A 55 -5.02 -12.75 -5.14
CA ILE A 55 -6.38 -13.32 -5.15
C ILE A 55 -7.36 -12.33 -5.78
N THR A 56 -7.30 -11.05 -5.39
CA THR A 56 -8.15 -9.98 -5.95
C THR A 56 -7.97 -9.84 -7.46
N ARG A 57 -6.72 -9.88 -7.96
CA ARG A 57 -6.43 -9.87 -9.41
C ARG A 57 -6.92 -11.13 -10.12
N LYS A 58 -6.87 -12.30 -9.46
CA LYS A 58 -7.32 -13.58 -10.03
C LYS A 58 -8.85 -13.69 -10.07
N PHE A 59 -9.53 -12.93 -9.21
CA PHE A 59 -10.96 -12.99 -8.99
C PHE A 59 -11.59 -11.57 -8.96
N PRO A 60 -11.44 -10.77 -10.04
CA PRO A 60 -11.91 -9.39 -10.08
C PRO A 60 -13.44 -9.27 -9.94
N GLN A 61 -14.19 -10.32 -10.28
CA GLN A 61 -15.65 -10.37 -10.16
C GLN A 61 -16.14 -10.40 -8.71
N PHE A 62 -15.30 -10.80 -7.75
CA PHE A 62 -15.64 -10.85 -6.32
C PHE A 62 -15.18 -9.61 -5.55
N CYS A 63 -14.36 -8.79 -6.19
CA CYS A 63 -13.89 -7.53 -5.66
C CYS A 63 -13.88 -6.51 -6.79
N PRO A 64 -15.07 -6.04 -7.24
CA PRO A 64 -15.18 -4.96 -8.21
C PRO A 64 -14.70 -3.69 -7.53
N LEU A 65 -13.38 -3.50 -7.46
CA LEU A 65 -12.75 -2.30 -6.97
C LEU A 65 -13.24 -1.16 -7.84
N TRP A 66 -13.93 -0.20 -7.22
CA TRP A 66 -14.23 1.10 -7.81
C TRP A 66 -12.91 1.67 -8.35
N VAL A 67 -12.77 1.65 -9.67
CA VAL A 67 -11.86 2.54 -10.38
C VAL A 67 -12.42 3.94 -10.12
N VAL A 68 -11.97 4.56 -9.04
CA VAL A 68 -12.19 5.99 -8.82
C VAL A 68 -11.28 6.67 -9.83
N GLN A 69 -11.93 7.21 -10.86
CA GLN A 69 -11.37 7.95 -11.97
C GLN A 69 -10.70 9.25 -11.50
#